data_AF-A0A2G2Q4W5-F1
#
_entry.id   AF-A0A2G2Q4W5-F1
#
_cell.length_a   1.000
_cell.length_b   1.000
_cell.length_c   1.000
_cell.angle_alpha   90.00
_cell.angle_beta   90.00
_cell.angle_gamma   90.00
#
_symmetry.space_group_name_H-M   'P 1'
#
loop_
_entity.id
_entity.type
_entity.pdbx_description
1 polymer ?
#
loop_
_entity_poly.entity_id
_entity_poly.type
_entity_poly.pdbx_seq_one_letter_code
_entity_poly.pdbx_strand_id
1 'polypeptide(L)' 'MKIIDEALEFETRKLSFQTTSDRIIASRKVKSLILGINEIYKESQDPELMDLMKRLTVIKKKIEVRLKGRSQS' A
#
# COMPACT_ATOMS: atom_id res chain seq x y z
N MET A 1 -5.34 -16.47 -2.63
CA MET A 1 -5.29 -15.23 -3.43
C MET A 1 -5.93 -13.99 -2.78
N LYS A 2 -6.64 -14.13 -1.64
CA LYS A 2 -7.32 -13.02 -0.94
C LYS A 2 -6.48 -11.75 -0.72
N ILE A 3 -5.18 -11.87 -0.42
CA ILE A 3 -4.27 -10.72 -0.24
C ILE A 3 -4.06 -9.91 -1.52
N ILE A 4 -3.99 -10.59 -2.68
CA ILE A 4 -3.80 -9.93 -3.97
C ILE A 4 -5.07 -9.19 -4.35
N ASP A 5 -6.24 -9.83 -4.18
CA ASP A 5 -7.54 -9.19 -4.43
C ASP A 5 -7.74 -7.95 -3.54
N GLU A 6 -7.44 -8.06 -2.24
CA GLU A 6 -7.52 -6.92 -1.31
C GLU A 6 -6.54 -5.79 -1.68
N ALA A 7 -5.37 -6.14 -2.22
CA ALA A 7 -4.40 -5.17 -2.70
C ALA A 7 -4.86 -4.44 -3.96
N LEU A 8 -5.44 -5.16 -4.92
CA LEU A 8 -6.02 -4.60 -6.15
C LEU A 8 -7.24 -3.74 -5.83
N GLU A 9 -8.09 -4.16 -4.90
CA GLU A 9 -9.20 -3.34 -4.41
C GLU A 9 -8.65 -2.06 -3.76
N PHE A 10 -7.63 -2.17 -2.90
CA PHE A 10 -7.04 -1.01 -2.24
C PHE A 10 -6.42 -0.02 -3.23
N GLU A 11 -5.76 -0.51 -4.28
CA GLU A 11 -5.19 0.31 -5.35
C GLU A 11 -6.26 1.07 -6.14
N THR A 12 -7.34 0.39 -6.50
CA THR A 12 -8.39 0.95 -7.38
C THR A 12 -9.38 1.83 -6.63
N ARG A 13 -9.54 1.64 -5.32
CA ARG A 13 -10.48 2.41 -4.51
C ARG A 13 -10.08 3.88 -4.49
N LYS A 14 -11.01 4.78 -4.80
CA LYS A 14 -10.83 6.23 -4.61
C LYS A 14 -10.76 6.55 -3.12
N LEU A 15 -9.57 6.44 -2.55
CA LEU A 15 -9.35 6.68 -1.13
C LEU A 15 -9.24 8.19 -0.85
N SER A 16 -10.33 8.74 -0.32
CA SER A 16 -10.36 10.09 0.27
C SER A 16 -9.98 9.99 1.75
N PHE A 17 -8.70 10.16 2.09
CA PHE A 17 -8.26 10.16 3.49
C PHE A 17 -8.42 11.55 4.12
N GLN A 18 -9.63 11.84 4.60
CA GLN A 18 -9.98 13.16 5.13
C GLN A 18 -9.30 13.41 6.48
N THR A 19 -9.35 12.43 7.39
CA THR A 19 -8.80 12.60 8.74
C THR A 19 -7.39 12.02 8.88
N THR A 20 -6.67 12.43 9.92
CA THR A 20 -5.37 11.84 10.29
C THR A 20 -5.51 10.37 10.67
N SER A 21 -6.58 9.99 11.38
CA SER A 21 -6.88 8.60 11.73
C SER A 21 -7.04 7.72 10.50
N ASP A 22 -7.78 8.18 9.49
CA ASP A 22 -7.96 7.45 8.22
C ASP A 22 -6.62 7.20 7.53
N ARG A 23 -5.77 8.23 7.50
CA ARG A 23 -4.43 8.14 6.91
C ARG A 23 -3.55 7.12 7.65
N ILE A 24 -3.61 7.09 8.99
CA ILE A 24 -2.85 6.11 9.79
C ILE A 24 -3.31 4.69 9.49
N ILE A 25 -4.63 4.45 9.49
CA ILE A 25 -5.22 3.14 9.21
C ILE A 25 -4.83 2.69 7.80
N ALA A 26 -4.92 3.57 6.82
CA ALA A 26 -4.55 3.29 5.44
C ALA A 26 -3.07 2.99 5.26
N SER A 27 -2.18 3.74 5.92
CA SER A 27 -0.74 3.50 5.91
C SER A 27 -0.40 2.13 6.51
N ARG A 28 -1.06 1.74 7.60
CA ARG A 28 -0.90 0.40 8.20
C ARG A 28 -1.42 -0.69 7.27
N LYS A 29 -2.61 -0.50 6.68
CA LYS A 29 -3.20 -1.47 5.75
C LYS A 29 -2.32 -1.72 4.54
N VAL A 30 -1.86 -0.65 3.88
CA VAL A 30 -1.01 -0.81 2.67
C VAL A 30 0.33 -1.48 3.00
N LYS A 31 0.92 -1.19 4.18
CA LYS A 31 2.13 -1.89 4.65
C LYS A 31 1.85 -3.39 4.85
N SER A 32 0.72 -3.74 5.46
CA SER A 32 0.32 -5.14 5.65
C SER A 32 0.14 -5.87 4.32
N LEU A 33 -0.47 -5.22 3.32
CA LEU A 33 -0.65 -5.78 1.99
C LEU A 33 0.69 -6.03 1.29
N ILE A 34 1.63 -5.07 1.33
CA ILE A 34 2.96 -5.23 0.73
C ILE A 34 3.70 -6.42 1.37
N LEU A 35 3.71 -6.52 2.70
CA LEU A 35 4.36 -7.65 3.38
C LEU A 35 3.69 -8.99 3.04
N GLY A 36 2.36 -9.02 2.96
CA GLY A 36 1.62 -10.20 2.55
C GLY A 36 1.95 -10.63 1.12
N ILE A 37 2.02 -9.70 0.18
CA ILE A 37 2.41 -9.97 -1.22
C ILE A 37 3.86 -10.47 -1.28
N ASN A 38 4.75 -9.92 -0.46
CA ASN A 38 6.15 -10.33 -0.42
C ASN A 38 6.31 -11.82 -0.03
N GLU A 39 5.50 -12.33 0.89
CA GLU A 39 5.54 -13.76 1.22
C GLU A 39 5.12 -14.64 0.03
N ILE A 40 4.09 -14.23 -0.73
CA ILE A 40 3.67 -14.93 -1.96
C ILE A 40 4.75 -14.82 -3.05
N TYR A 41 5.40 -13.66 -3.16
CA TYR A 41 6.48 -13.43 -4.11
C TYR A 41 7.70 -14.31 -3.83
N LYS A 42 8.05 -14.55 -2.56
CA LYS A 42 9.18 -15.44 -2.22
C LYS A 42 9.00 -16.86 -2.74
N GLU A 43 7.75 -17.35 -2.80
CA GLU A 43 7.44 -18.70 -3.29
C GLU A 43 7.26 -18.74 -4.81
N SER A 44 6.56 -17.76 -5.38
CA SER A 44 6.21 -17.74 -6.81
C SER A 44 7.28 -17.09 -7.71
N GLN A 45 8.06 -16.18 -7.16
CA GLN A 45 8.97 -15.26 -7.88
C GLN A 45 8.30 -14.50 -9.04
N ASP A 46 6.98 -14.31 -8.95
CA ASP A 46 6.19 -13.69 -10.02
C ASP A 46 6.49 -12.18 -10.15
N PRO A 47 6.98 -11.71 -11.32
CA PRO A 47 7.20 -10.29 -11.58
C PRO A 47 5.96 -9.41 -11.38
N GLU A 48 4.75 -9.91 -11.61
CA GLU A 48 3.52 -9.14 -11.47
C GLU A 48 3.26 -8.73 -10.00
N LEU A 49 3.64 -9.59 -9.06
CA LEU A 49 3.56 -9.30 -7.63
C LEU A 49 4.53 -8.19 -7.23
N MET A 50 5.72 -8.17 -7.84
CA MET A 50 6.70 -7.11 -7.64
C MET A 50 6.15 -5.76 -8.12
N ASP A 51 5.51 -5.74 -9.29
CA ASP A 51 4.93 -4.51 -9.81
C ASP A 51 3.74 -4.04 -8.98
N LEU A 52 2.91 -4.94 -8.46
CA LEU A 52 1.86 -4.61 -7.49
C LEU A 52 2.45 -3.99 -6.21
N MET A 53 3.52 -4.57 -5.65
CA MET A 53 4.21 -4.00 -4.48
C MET A 53 4.76 -2.60 -4.75
N LYS A 54 5.34 -2.35 -5.93
CA LYS A 54 5.82 -1.01 -6.33
C LYS A 54 4.68 0.01 -6.36
N ARG A 55 3.54 -0.33 -6.96
CA ARG A 55 2.36 0.56 -7.02
C ARG A 55 1.82 0.88 -5.63
N LEU A 56 1.67 -0.13 -4.77
CA LEU A 56 1.28 0.06 -3.37
C LEU A 56 2.29 0.91 -2.58
N THR A 57 3.59 0.78 -2.85
CA THR A 57 4.64 1.57 -2.20
C THR A 57 4.52 3.06 -2.56
N VAL A 58 4.20 3.40 -3.81
CA VAL A 58 3.94 4.78 -4.23
C VAL A 58 2.72 5.35 -3.49
N ILE A 59 1.66 4.57 -3.35
CA ILE A 59 0.46 4.96 -2.59
C ILE A 59 0.81 5.20 -1.12
N LYS A 60 1.55 4.27 -0.49
CA LYS A 60 2.04 4.40 0.89
C LYS A 60 2.82 5.70 1.11
N LYS A 61 3.77 5.99 0.22
CA LYS A 61 4.60 7.20 0.29
C LYS A 61 3.74 8.47 0.23
N LYS A 62 2.73 8.52 -0.64
CA LYS A 62 1.80 9.66 -0.72
C LYS A 62 1.02 9.87 0.59
N ILE A 63 0.60 8.79 1.25
CA ILE A 63 -0.10 8.86 2.55
C ILE A 63 0.86 9.35 3.64
N GLU A 64 2.08 8.82 3.70
CA GLU A 64 3.08 9.20 4.71
C GLU A 64 3.53 10.66 4.59
N VAL A 65 3.74 11.16 3.37
CA VAL A 65 4.05 12.58 3.13
C VAL A 65 2.91 13.48 3.65
N ARG A 66 1.65 13.09 3.46
CA ARG A 66 0.51 13.83 4.00
C ARG A 66 0.40 13.75 5.52
N LEU A 67 0.85 12.65 6.13
CA LEU A 67 0.85 12.47 7.59
C LEU A 67 1.96 13.27 8.28
N LYS A 68 3.17 13.27 7.72
CA LYS A 68 4.34 13.94 8.31
C LYS A 68 4.37 15.46 8.04
N GLY A 69 3.48 15.95 7.18
CA GLY A 69 3.56 17.32 6.66
C GLY A 69 4.66 17.44 5.59
N ARG A 70 4.60 18.47 4.74
CA ARG A 70 5.59 18.76 3.67
C ARG A 70 6.93 19.29 4.22
N SER A 71 7.37 18.79 5.37
CA SER A 71 8.57 19.24 6.08
C SER A 71 9.59 18.10 6.13
N GLN A 72 10.00 17.59 4.98
CA GLN A 72 11.30 16.95 4.83
C GLN A 72 11.87 17.42 3.50
N SER A 73 12.42 18.63 3.54
CA SER A 73 13.45 19.12 2.63
C SER A 73 14.75 18.38 2.90
#